data_AF-Q7NI71-F1
#
_entry.id   AF-Q7NI71-F1
#
_cell.length_a   1.000
_cell.length_b   1.000
_cell.length_c   1.000
_cell.angle_alpha   90.00
_cell.angle_beta   90.00
_cell.angle_gamma   90.00
#
_symmetry.space_group_name_H-M   'P 1'
#
loop_
_entity.id
_entity.type
_entity.pdbx_description
1 polymer ?
#
loop_
_entity_poly.entity_id
_entity_poly.type
_entity_poly.pdbx_seq_one_letter_code
_entity_poly.pdbx_strand_id
1 'polypeptide(L)'
;MSHLPMNMSIAIQPVAQRTPGRLHLAIRGLEADPAWDTRLESRLGELPGLHAICASIASGSLLLRYDPRCWNTESLVEAIGRAIGRPWRFEAPAGVPGTASGRLVIVAEAAPVIRQICGGDTCVDLSRSRPMPSRHATPHPFEVDPLCCTLRIGALCYPDARPDAIALAFAAAARRSGLPVDAWLQQYQPIGAPVSGPFLTCFRRRGSQVLALARGRMAPVLDRCAFIQDRQGCHPLDDTLRHRLEGEECRTSHLVAFAYRPLLFQQSPQTPVGDWIFAGFATLDWPGGQN
;
A
#
# COMPACT_ATOMS: atom_id res chain seq x y z
N MET A 1 34.17 -7.72 -39.70
CA MET A 1 33.56 -7.35 -38.39
C MET A 1 32.06 -7.34 -38.58
N SER A 2 31.44 -8.50 -38.37
CA SER A 2 29.99 -8.69 -38.53
C SER A 2 29.30 -8.16 -37.28
N HIS A 3 28.60 -7.03 -37.40
CA HIS A 3 27.65 -6.58 -36.37
C HIS A 3 26.58 -7.65 -36.23
N LEU A 4 26.62 -8.42 -35.14
CA LEU A 4 25.49 -9.25 -34.73
C LEU A 4 24.31 -8.29 -34.50
N PRO A 5 23.17 -8.43 -35.20
CA PRO A 5 21.98 -7.69 -34.86
C PRO A 5 21.57 -8.13 -33.45
N MET A 6 21.74 -7.25 -32.45
CA MET A 6 21.10 -7.47 -31.16
C MET A 6 19.61 -7.54 -31.42
N ASN A 7 19.05 -8.74 -31.32
CA ASN A 7 17.63 -8.98 -31.41
C ASN A 7 17.00 -8.36 -30.15
N MET A 8 16.75 -7.05 -30.18
CA MET A 8 16.18 -6.30 -29.06
C MET A 8 14.69 -6.67 -28.95
N SER A 9 14.42 -7.77 -28.26
CA SER A 9 13.07 -8.14 -27.86
C SER A 9 12.52 -7.08 -26.91
N ILE A 10 11.29 -6.66 -27.15
CA ILE A 10 10.62 -5.64 -26.35
C ILE A 10 10.16 -6.25 -25.04
N ALA A 11 10.48 -5.62 -23.92
CA ALA A 11 10.01 -6.08 -22.62
C ALA A 11 8.81 -5.26 -22.16
N ILE A 12 7.74 -5.94 -21.77
CA ILE A 12 6.56 -5.31 -21.18
C ILE A 12 6.47 -5.75 -19.72
N GLN A 13 6.45 -4.78 -18.81
CA GLN A 13 6.45 -5.02 -17.37
C GLN A 13 5.33 -4.22 -16.70
N PRO A 14 4.39 -4.85 -15.99
CA PRO A 14 3.45 -4.14 -15.13
C PRO A 14 4.17 -3.39 -14.01
N VAL A 15 3.94 -2.10 -13.92
CA VAL A 15 4.36 -1.26 -12.79
C VAL A 15 3.22 -1.27 -11.78
N ALA A 16 3.47 -1.87 -10.62
CA ALA A 16 2.54 -2.10 -9.50
C ALA A 16 1.15 -1.41 -9.63
N GLN A 17 0.13 -2.21 -9.93
CA GLN A 17 -1.25 -1.76 -10.09
C GLN A 17 -1.96 -1.63 -8.72
N ARG A 18 -2.69 -0.53 -8.50
CA ARG A 18 -3.48 -0.30 -7.27
C ARG A 18 -4.92 0.15 -7.53
N THR A 19 -5.28 0.39 -8.78
CA THR A 19 -6.62 0.84 -9.14
C THR A 19 -7.14 -0.01 -10.30
N PRO A 20 -8.20 -0.77 -10.08
CA PRO A 20 -8.92 -1.49 -11.13
C PRO A 20 -9.30 -0.57 -12.28
N GLY A 21 -9.21 -1.09 -13.51
CA GLY A 21 -9.44 -0.29 -14.71
C GLY A 21 -8.38 0.77 -14.97
N ARG A 22 -7.25 0.75 -14.25
CA ARG A 22 -6.04 1.53 -14.57
C ARG A 22 -4.82 0.62 -14.58
N LEU A 23 -4.03 0.63 -15.64
CA LEU A 23 -2.80 -0.15 -15.75
C LEU A 23 -1.66 0.76 -16.16
N HIS A 24 -0.54 0.69 -15.43
CA HIS A 24 0.70 1.36 -15.78
C HIS A 24 1.73 0.30 -16.13
N LEU A 25 2.32 0.41 -17.32
CA LEU A 25 3.33 -0.51 -17.83
C LEU A 25 4.62 0.24 -18.09
N ALA A 26 5.74 -0.45 -17.88
CA ALA A 26 7.01 -0.09 -18.47
C ALA A 26 7.16 -0.90 -19.78
N ILE A 27 7.51 -0.23 -20.86
CA ILE A 27 7.79 -0.83 -22.17
C ILE A 27 9.21 -0.45 -22.56
N ARG A 28 10.08 -1.46 -22.60
CA ARG A 28 11.50 -1.29 -22.93
C ARG A 28 11.82 -1.81 -24.32
N GLY A 29 12.77 -1.19 -24.99
CA GLY A 29 13.18 -1.51 -26.36
C GLY A 29 12.45 -0.71 -27.44
N LEU A 30 11.63 0.27 -27.06
CA LEU A 30 10.96 1.20 -27.97
C LEU A 30 11.50 2.65 -27.88
N GLU A 31 12.33 2.95 -26.89
CA GLU A 31 12.78 4.31 -26.53
C GLU A 31 13.53 5.03 -27.67
N ALA A 32 14.11 4.26 -28.59
CA ALA A 32 14.86 4.78 -29.74
C ALA A 32 13.98 5.37 -30.85
N ASP A 33 12.65 5.13 -30.84
CA ASP A 33 11.73 5.59 -31.88
C ASP A 33 10.45 6.20 -31.28
N PRO A 34 10.45 7.53 -31.03
CA PRO A 34 9.30 8.25 -30.48
C PRO A 34 8.02 8.16 -31.32
N ALA A 35 8.12 7.81 -32.61
CA ALA A 35 6.94 7.64 -33.46
C ALA A 35 6.05 6.47 -32.99
N TRP A 36 6.55 5.62 -32.08
CA TRP A 36 5.75 4.61 -31.42
C TRP A 36 4.67 5.16 -30.48
N ASP A 37 4.80 6.38 -29.95
CA ASP A 37 3.76 6.98 -29.09
C ASP A 37 2.41 6.97 -29.81
N THR A 38 2.34 7.65 -30.95
CA THR A 38 1.11 7.79 -31.74
C THR A 38 0.66 6.46 -32.35
N ARG A 39 1.60 5.62 -32.81
CA ARG A 39 1.25 4.31 -33.40
C ARG A 39 0.64 3.36 -32.38
N LEU A 40 1.20 3.33 -31.17
CA LEU A 40 0.73 2.46 -30.11
C LEU A 40 -0.63 2.94 -29.60
N GLU A 41 -0.79 4.24 -29.38
CA GLU A 41 -2.08 4.84 -29.00
C GLU A 41 -3.17 4.55 -30.05
N SER A 42 -2.87 4.73 -31.33
CA SER A 42 -3.81 4.43 -32.41
C SER A 42 -4.21 2.96 -32.43
N ARG A 43 -3.24 2.03 -32.35
CA ARG A 43 -3.54 0.58 -32.40
C ARG A 43 -4.31 0.10 -31.17
N LEU A 44 -3.96 0.60 -29.99
CA LEU A 44 -4.63 0.22 -28.76
C LEU A 44 -6.01 0.87 -28.63
N GLY A 45 -6.23 2.03 -29.26
CA GLY A 45 -7.52 2.73 -29.27
C GLY A 45 -8.64 1.94 -29.96
N GLU A 46 -8.29 0.96 -30.80
CA GLU A 46 -9.24 0.08 -31.49
C GLU A 46 -9.71 -1.08 -30.61
N LEU A 47 -9.07 -1.32 -29.45
CA LEU A 47 -9.42 -2.43 -28.57
C LEU A 47 -10.70 -2.11 -27.76
N PRO A 48 -11.70 -3.01 -27.76
CA PRO A 48 -12.96 -2.77 -27.06
C PRO A 48 -12.75 -2.66 -25.55
N GLY A 49 -13.35 -1.67 -24.90
CA GLY A 49 -13.24 -1.49 -23.44
C GLY A 49 -11.96 -0.78 -22.98
N LEU A 50 -11.08 -0.33 -23.88
CA LEU A 50 -10.04 0.65 -23.56
C LEU A 50 -10.60 2.07 -23.71
N HIS A 51 -10.48 2.88 -22.65
CA HIS A 51 -11.09 4.21 -22.58
C HIS A 51 -10.08 5.35 -22.72
N ALA A 52 -8.85 5.14 -22.27
CA ALA A 52 -7.79 6.13 -22.41
C ALA A 52 -6.44 5.43 -22.48
N ILE A 53 -5.58 5.92 -23.35
CA ILE A 53 -4.21 5.43 -23.54
C ILE A 53 -3.32 6.67 -23.57
N CYS A 54 -2.23 6.64 -22.82
CA CYS A 54 -1.19 7.65 -22.87
C CYS A 54 0.15 6.94 -22.90
N ALA A 55 0.79 6.97 -24.05
CA ALA A 55 2.13 6.43 -24.26
C ALA A 55 3.16 7.54 -24.06
N SER A 56 4.26 7.19 -23.39
CA SER A 56 5.47 7.99 -23.37
C SER A 56 6.66 7.06 -23.57
N ILE A 57 6.89 6.70 -24.82
CA ILE A 57 7.94 5.82 -25.28
C ILE A 57 9.32 6.40 -24.96
N ALA A 58 9.48 7.73 -24.98
CA ALA A 58 10.69 8.39 -24.52
C ALA A 58 11.04 8.06 -23.05
N SER A 59 10.03 7.84 -22.20
CA SER A 59 10.22 7.40 -20.81
C SER A 59 10.00 5.90 -20.61
N GLY A 60 9.71 5.16 -21.70
CA GLY A 60 9.36 3.75 -21.67
C GLY A 60 8.12 3.44 -20.83
N SER A 61 7.13 4.34 -20.78
CA SER A 61 5.92 4.16 -19.97
C SER A 61 4.64 4.18 -20.80
N LEU A 62 3.65 3.39 -20.37
CA LEU A 62 2.31 3.34 -20.96
C LEU A 62 1.27 3.30 -19.84
N LEU A 63 0.38 4.30 -19.84
CA LEU A 63 -0.75 4.38 -18.90
C LEU A 63 -2.07 4.11 -19.64
N LEU A 64 -2.88 3.22 -19.06
CA LEU A 64 -4.12 2.75 -19.65
C LEU A 64 -5.27 2.93 -18.66
N ARG A 65 -6.43 3.32 -19.18
CA ARG A 65 -7.74 3.17 -18.52
C ARG A 65 -8.57 2.18 -19.30
N TYR A 66 -9.11 1.16 -18.64
CA TYR A 66 -9.84 0.08 -19.29
C TYR A 66 -11.04 -0.38 -18.43
N ASP A 67 -11.99 -1.06 -19.05
CA ASP A 67 -13.09 -1.74 -18.36
C ASP A 67 -12.61 -3.09 -17.81
N PRO A 68 -12.56 -3.27 -16.46
CA PRO A 68 -12.11 -4.52 -15.85
C PRO A 68 -13.06 -5.71 -16.10
N ARG A 69 -14.24 -5.49 -16.68
CA ARG A 69 -15.14 -6.58 -17.12
C ARG A 69 -14.73 -7.17 -18.47
N CYS A 70 -14.05 -6.39 -19.30
CA CYS A 70 -13.57 -6.82 -20.62
C CYS A 70 -12.14 -7.35 -20.57
N TRP A 71 -11.31 -6.83 -19.65
CA TRP A 71 -9.89 -7.15 -19.60
C TRP A 71 -9.40 -7.44 -18.18
N ASN A 72 -8.45 -8.36 -18.09
CA ASN A 72 -7.55 -8.49 -16.94
C ASN A 72 -6.13 -8.04 -17.34
N THR A 73 -5.24 -7.88 -16.36
CA THR A 73 -3.89 -7.36 -16.60
C THR A 73 -3.08 -8.22 -17.58
N GLU A 74 -3.19 -9.55 -17.49
CA GLU A 74 -2.45 -10.49 -18.33
C GLU A 74 -2.91 -10.42 -19.80
N SER A 75 -4.22 -10.54 -20.05
CA SER A 75 -4.83 -10.43 -21.39
C SER A 75 -4.57 -9.06 -22.03
N LEU A 76 -4.54 -7.99 -21.24
CA LEU A 76 -4.24 -6.64 -21.73
C LEU A 76 -2.77 -6.50 -22.13
N VAL A 77 -1.84 -7.05 -21.34
CA VAL A 77 -0.40 -7.08 -21.70
C VAL A 77 -0.17 -7.88 -22.97
N GLU A 78 -0.84 -9.02 -23.12
CA GLU A 78 -0.74 -9.84 -24.34
C GLU A 78 -1.31 -9.10 -25.57
N ALA A 79 -2.45 -8.42 -25.44
CA ALA A 79 -3.01 -7.57 -26.49
C ALA A 79 -2.05 -6.46 -26.91
N ILE A 80 -1.38 -5.82 -25.94
CA ILE A 80 -0.37 -4.78 -26.22
C ILE A 80 0.83 -5.37 -26.95
N GLY A 81 1.35 -6.51 -26.50
CA GLY A 81 2.43 -7.20 -27.18
C GLY A 81 2.11 -7.55 -28.63
N ARG A 82 0.88 -8.01 -28.92
CA ARG A 82 0.40 -8.22 -30.29
C ARG A 82 0.32 -6.91 -31.09
N ALA A 83 -0.19 -5.85 -30.48
CA ALA A 83 -0.30 -4.53 -31.12
C ALA A 83 1.07 -3.92 -31.49
N ILE A 84 2.14 -4.28 -30.77
CA ILE A 84 3.50 -3.84 -31.10
C ILE A 84 4.02 -4.53 -32.37
N GLY A 85 3.61 -5.78 -32.65
CA GLY A 85 3.97 -6.48 -33.89
C GLY A 85 5.47 -6.79 -34.03
N ARG A 86 6.21 -6.83 -32.92
CA ARG A 86 7.61 -7.25 -32.83
C ARG A 86 7.76 -8.34 -31.75
N PRO A 87 8.82 -9.15 -31.78
CA PRO A 87 9.10 -10.07 -30.69
C PRO A 87 9.14 -9.32 -29.36
N TRP A 88 8.34 -9.77 -28.41
CA TRP A 88 8.24 -9.20 -27.08
C TRP A 88 8.27 -10.31 -26.03
N ARG A 89 8.56 -9.92 -24.79
CA ARG A 89 8.49 -10.81 -23.63
C ARG A 89 7.81 -10.10 -22.47
N PHE A 90 7.08 -10.88 -21.68
CA PHE A 90 6.60 -10.45 -20.38
C PHE A 90 7.77 -10.42 -19.40
N GLU A 91 7.99 -9.28 -18.75
CA GLU A 91 8.84 -9.20 -17.58
C GLU A 91 7.95 -9.11 -16.35
N ALA A 92 8.10 -10.09 -15.45
CA ALA A 92 7.48 -9.99 -14.14
C ALA A 92 7.92 -8.66 -13.48
N PRO A 93 7.07 -8.02 -12.68
CA PRO A 93 7.45 -6.81 -11.96
C PRO A 93 8.76 -7.09 -11.25
N ALA A 94 9.82 -6.36 -11.59
CA ALA A 94 11.11 -6.48 -10.92
C ALA A 94 10.83 -6.38 -9.43
N GLY A 95 10.95 -7.50 -8.71
CA GLY A 95 11.13 -7.46 -7.27
C GLY A 95 12.28 -6.50 -7.05
N VAL A 96 12.05 -5.44 -6.28
CA VAL A 96 13.03 -4.39 -6.03
C VAL A 96 14.40 -5.06 -5.81
N PRO A 97 15.42 -4.82 -6.67
CA PRO A 97 16.68 -5.52 -6.58
C PRO A 97 17.26 -5.35 -5.17
N GLY A 98 17.63 -6.49 -4.57
CA GLY A 98 17.95 -6.63 -3.16
C GLY A 98 18.84 -5.52 -2.59
N THR A 99 18.28 -4.78 -1.65
CA THR A 99 19.07 -4.29 -0.52
C THR A 99 19.42 -5.52 0.31
N ALA A 100 20.71 -5.70 0.61
CA ALA A 100 21.23 -6.81 1.40
C ALA A 100 20.28 -7.10 2.57
N SER A 101 19.81 -8.35 2.64
CA SER A 101 19.00 -8.87 3.74
C SER A 101 19.86 -8.89 5.01
N GLY A 102 20.08 -7.72 5.59
CA GLY A 102 20.44 -7.58 6.98
C GLY A 102 19.27 -8.14 7.76
N ARG A 103 19.36 -9.42 8.12
CA ARG A 103 18.41 -10.08 9.01
C ARG A 103 18.37 -9.22 10.27
N LEU A 104 17.30 -8.45 10.42
CA LEU A 104 17.08 -7.62 11.60
C LEU A 104 16.88 -8.60 12.77
N VAL A 105 17.96 -8.90 13.48
CA VAL A 105 17.91 -9.66 14.73
C VAL A 105 17.36 -8.69 15.78
N ILE A 106 16.04 -8.67 15.89
CA ILE A 106 15.35 -7.88 16.91
C ILE A 106 15.59 -8.60 18.24
N VAL A 107 16.42 -8.02 19.11
CA VAL A 107 16.52 -8.46 20.51
C VAL A 107 15.24 -8.00 21.19
N ALA A 108 14.28 -8.90 21.28
CA ALA A 108 12.90 -8.64 21.70
C ALA A 108 12.76 -8.81 23.22
N GLU A 109 13.31 -7.89 24.02
CA GLU A 109 13.18 -8.03 25.49
C GLU A 109 12.09 -7.18 26.13
N ALA A 110 11.34 -6.33 25.41
CA ALA A 110 10.20 -5.61 26.02
C ALA A 110 9.14 -5.08 25.02
N ALA A 111 8.92 -5.75 23.88
CA ALA A 111 7.90 -5.28 22.95
C ALA A 111 6.48 -5.52 23.51
N PRO A 112 5.53 -4.57 23.35
CA PRO A 112 4.17 -4.79 23.77
C PRO A 112 3.52 -5.92 22.96
N VAL A 113 2.56 -6.60 23.56
CA VAL A 113 1.73 -7.60 22.87
C VAL A 113 0.44 -6.94 22.43
N ILE A 114 0.12 -7.06 21.14
CA ILE A 114 -1.17 -6.62 20.63
C ILE A 114 -2.21 -7.66 21.05
N ARG A 115 -3.14 -7.26 21.92
CA ARG A 115 -4.26 -8.12 22.34
C ARG A 115 -5.37 -8.12 21.31
N GLN A 116 -5.83 -6.93 20.93
CA GLN A 116 -7.00 -6.76 20.10
C GLN A 116 -6.71 -5.73 19.01
N ILE A 117 -7.21 -5.99 17.81
CA ILE A 117 -7.25 -5.00 16.73
C ILE A 117 -8.68 -4.88 16.26
N CYS A 118 -9.19 -3.65 16.24
CA CYS A 118 -10.47 -3.34 15.64
C CYS A 118 -10.30 -2.42 14.42
N GLY A 119 -11.04 -2.69 13.35
CA GLY A 119 -11.10 -1.86 12.14
C GLY A 119 -12.49 -1.97 11.51
N GLY A 120 -13.17 -0.84 11.33
CA GLY A 120 -14.57 -0.81 10.91
C GLY A 120 -15.50 -1.50 11.92
N ASP A 121 -16.22 -2.51 11.45
CA ASP A 121 -17.12 -3.37 12.23
C ASP A 121 -16.43 -4.63 12.78
N THR A 122 -15.17 -4.84 12.41
CA THR A 122 -14.44 -6.07 12.70
C THR A 122 -13.55 -5.86 13.91
N CYS A 123 -13.59 -6.79 14.85
CA CYS A 123 -12.60 -6.83 15.91
C CYS A 123 -12.06 -8.24 16.15
N VAL A 124 -10.73 -8.34 16.27
CA VAL A 124 -10.01 -9.61 16.36
C VAL A 124 -9.12 -9.62 17.58
N ASP A 125 -9.34 -10.61 18.46
CA ASP A 125 -8.48 -10.92 19.58
C ASP A 125 -7.27 -11.76 19.12
N LEU A 126 -6.13 -11.09 18.98
CA LEU A 126 -4.84 -11.67 18.60
C LEU A 126 -4.16 -12.44 19.74
N SER A 127 -4.66 -12.39 20.98
CA SER A 127 -4.11 -13.17 22.10
C SER A 127 -4.49 -14.66 22.01
N ARG A 128 -5.64 -14.97 21.38
CA ARG A 128 -6.20 -16.32 21.27
C ARG A 128 -6.17 -16.89 19.86
N SER A 129 -5.83 -16.07 18.87
CA SER A 129 -5.90 -16.45 17.47
C SER A 129 -4.86 -17.53 17.12
N ARG A 130 -5.31 -18.73 16.75
CA ARG A 130 -4.56 -19.61 15.84
C ARG A 130 -4.27 -18.83 14.54
N PRO A 131 -3.21 -19.17 13.77
CA PRO A 131 -2.95 -18.53 12.48
C PRO A 131 -4.27 -18.45 11.70
N MET A 132 -4.64 -17.23 11.31
CA MET A 132 -5.91 -16.98 10.63
C MET A 132 -6.05 -18.01 9.51
N PRO A 133 -7.15 -18.79 9.45
CA PRO A 133 -7.32 -19.75 8.38
C PRO A 133 -7.20 -18.98 7.07
N SER A 134 -6.32 -19.46 6.20
CA SER A 134 -5.96 -18.89 4.90
C SER A 134 -7.12 -18.79 3.90
N ARG A 135 -8.38 -18.80 4.34
CA ARG A 135 -9.55 -18.49 3.51
C ARG A 135 -9.52 -17.05 2.95
N HIS A 136 -8.56 -16.23 3.38
CA HIS A 136 -8.19 -14.96 2.73
C HIS A 136 -7.18 -15.13 1.57
N ALA A 137 -6.95 -16.34 1.03
CA ALA A 137 -5.90 -16.62 0.05
C ALA A 137 -6.05 -15.91 -1.30
N THR A 138 -7.19 -15.31 -1.61
CA THR A 138 -7.28 -14.24 -2.62
C THR A 138 -8.37 -13.29 -2.17
N PRO A 139 -8.05 -12.21 -1.42
CA PRO A 139 -9.01 -11.13 -1.26
C PRO A 139 -9.43 -10.74 -2.68
N HIS A 140 -10.72 -10.52 -2.90
CA HIS A 140 -11.16 -9.87 -4.13
C HIS A 140 -10.24 -8.64 -4.30
N PRO A 141 -9.67 -8.33 -5.50
CA PRO A 141 -8.62 -7.32 -5.65
C PRO A 141 -8.99 -5.88 -5.20
N PHE A 142 -10.20 -5.72 -4.67
CA PHE A 142 -10.87 -4.52 -4.24
C PHE A 142 -11.22 -4.54 -2.74
N GLU A 143 -11.25 -5.70 -2.09
CA GLU A 143 -11.60 -5.82 -0.68
C GLU A 143 -10.39 -5.45 0.16
N VAL A 144 -10.45 -4.27 0.78
CA VAL A 144 -9.44 -3.83 1.74
C VAL A 144 -9.81 -4.47 3.07
N ASP A 145 -9.12 -5.54 3.44
CA ASP A 145 -9.23 -6.09 4.80
C ASP A 145 -8.77 -5.03 5.82
N PRO A 146 -9.67 -4.49 6.67
CA PRO A 146 -9.33 -3.45 7.63
C PRO A 146 -8.29 -3.89 8.65
N LEU A 147 -8.26 -5.20 8.98
CA LEU A 147 -7.26 -5.76 9.88
C LEU A 147 -5.88 -5.70 9.24
N CYS A 148 -5.76 -6.17 7.99
CA CYS A 148 -4.52 -6.09 7.21
C CYS A 148 -4.08 -4.63 7.05
N CYS A 149 -5.02 -3.71 6.81
CA CYS A 149 -4.73 -2.28 6.70
C CYS A 149 -4.15 -1.72 8.01
N THR A 150 -4.79 -1.98 9.15
CA THR A 150 -4.35 -1.54 10.47
C THR A 150 -3.00 -2.14 10.84
N LEU A 151 -2.81 -3.44 10.60
CA LEU A 151 -1.55 -4.13 10.84
C LEU A 151 -0.39 -3.53 10.05
N ARG A 152 -0.64 -3.26 8.76
CA ARG A 152 0.33 -2.63 7.88
C ARG A 152 0.67 -1.21 8.32
N ILE A 153 -0.32 -0.41 8.68
CA ILE A 153 -0.08 0.98 9.13
C ILE A 153 0.71 0.98 10.43
N GLY A 154 0.34 0.16 11.41
CA GLY A 154 1.08 0.05 12.67
C GLY A 154 2.53 -0.39 12.47
N ALA A 155 2.79 -1.33 11.56
CA ALA A 155 4.16 -1.77 11.25
C ALA A 155 4.99 -0.70 10.51
N LEU A 156 4.36 0.21 9.77
CA LEU A 156 5.03 1.24 8.99
C LEU A 156 5.14 2.60 9.72
N CYS A 157 4.32 2.85 10.73
CA CYS A 157 4.24 4.13 11.44
C CYS A 157 5.20 4.18 12.63
N TYR A 158 6.43 4.64 12.36
CA TYR A 158 7.48 4.89 13.36
C TYR A 158 8.34 6.09 12.95
N PRO A 159 8.84 6.89 13.91
CA PRO A 159 9.43 8.20 13.63
C PRO A 159 10.79 8.12 12.94
N ASP A 160 11.62 7.15 13.33
CA ASP A 160 13.04 7.11 12.97
C ASP A 160 13.34 6.14 11.83
N ALA A 161 14.62 5.99 11.49
CA ALA A 161 15.09 4.95 10.56
C ALA A 161 14.86 3.53 11.11
N ARG A 162 14.71 3.38 12.43
CA ARG A 162 14.49 2.10 13.10
C ARG A 162 13.05 2.00 13.62
N PRO A 163 12.37 0.86 13.45
CA PRO A 163 11.08 0.62 14.07
C PRO A 163 11.17 0.69 15.60
N ASP A 164 10.21 1.35 16.23
CA ASP A 164 10.03 1.34 17.68
C ASP A 164 9.28 0.09 18.17
N ALA A 165 9.15 -0.07 19.49
CA ALA A 165 8.53 -1.24 20.11
C ALA A 165 7.09 -1.50 19.61
N ILE A 166 6.30 -0.44 19.38
CA ILE A 166 4.93 -0.58 18.87
C ILE A 166 4.97 -1.09 17.43
N ALA A 167 5.75 -0.46 16.55
CA ALA A 167 5.88 -0.89 15.16
C ALA A 167 6.40 -2.33 15.05
N LEU A 168 7.33 -2.73 15.91
CA LEU A 168 7.83 -4.11 16.01
C LEU A 168 6.73 -5.08 16.48
N ALA A 169 5.90 -4.71 17.45
CA ALA A 169 4.76 -5.52 17.90
C ALA A 169 3.76 -5.78 16.76
N PHE A 170 3.48 -4.75 15.96
CA PHE A 170 2.63 -4.84 14.78
C PHE A 170 3.24 -5.70 13.68
N ALA A 171 4.53 -5.55 13.40
CA ALA A 171 5.26 -6.40 12.46
C ALA A 171 5.24 -7.87 12.92
N ALA A 172 5.41 -8.15 14.21
CA ALA A 172 5.33 -9.50 14.76
C ALA A 172 3.92 -10.08 14.65
N ALA A 173 2.88 -9.31 14.99
CA ALA A 173 1.49 -9.72 14.84
C ALA A 173 1.14 -10.05 13.39
N ALA A 174 1.52 -9.20 12.45
CA ALA A 174 1.28 -9.41 11.03
C ALA A 174 2.00 -10.67 10.49
N ARG A 175 3.24 -10.94 10.93
CA ARG A 175 3.95 -12.19 10.58
C ARG A 175 3.22 -13.43 11.11
N ARG A 176 2.72 -13.41 12.36
CA ARG A 176 1.93 -14.52 12.92
C ARG A 176 0.64 -14.78 12.13
N SER A 177 0.07 -13.73 11.54
CA SER A 177 -1.09 -13.81 10.66
C SER A 177 -0.76 -14.16 9.20
N GLY A 178 0.50 -14.49 8.89
CA GLY A 178 0.93 -14.86 7.52
C GLY A 178 0.98 -13.69 6.53
N LEU A 179 1.02 -12.45 7.01
CA LEU A 179 1.07 -11.26 6.15
C LEU A 179 2.51 -10.94 5.71
N PRO A 180 2.72 -10.38 4.49
CA PRO A 180 4.05 -10.18 3.91
C PRO A 180 4.72 -8.90 4.42
N VAL A 181 4.97 -8.82 5.73
CA VAL A 181 5.50 -7.63 6.42
C VAL A 181 6.81 -7.15 5.83
N ASP A 182 7.72 -8.07 5.52
CA ASP A 182 9.04 -7.71 4.99
C ASP A 182 8.92 -7.06 3.62
N ALA A 183 7.95 -7.50 2.79
CA ALA A 183 7.64 -6.86 1.53
C ALA A 183 7.07 -5.45 1.73
N TRP A 184 6.24 -5.22 2.76
CA TRP A 184 5.75 -3.87 3.07
C TRP A 184 6.90 -2.94 3.46
N LEU A 185 7.77 -3.37 4.37
CA LEU A 185 8.90 -2.57 4.85
C LEU A 185 9.88 -2.24 3.72
N GLN A 186 10.12 -3.17 2.79
CA GLN A 186 10.97 -2.92 1.61
C GLN A 186 10.32 -1.94 0.61
N GLN A 187 8.99 -2.06 0.41
CA GLN A 187 8.27 -1.24 -0.57
C GLN A 187 8.04 0.21 -0.13
N TYR A 188 8.00 0.47 1.18
CA TYR A 188 7.66 1.78 1.75
C TYR A 188 8.86 2.42 2.43
N GLN A 189 9.50 3.35 1.72
CA GLN A 189 10.67 4.05 2.24
C GLN A 189 10.26 5.28 3.05
N PRO A 190 10.89 5.57 4.20
CA PRO A 190 10.67 6.81 4.95
C PRO A 190 11.04 8.02 4.10
N ILE A 191 10.21 9.07 4.15
CA ILE A 191 10.52 10.36 3.52
C ILE A 191 10.25 11.49 4.51
N GLY A 192 11.12 12.51 4.52
CA GLY A 192 10.98 13.66 5.41
C GLY A 192 11.12 13.33 6.90
N ALA A 193 11.07 14.37 7.72
CA ALA A 193 11.04 14.21 9.17
C ALA A 193 9.64 13.80 9.65
N PRO A 194 9.52 12.95 10.69
CA PRO A 194 8.25 12.74 11.35
C PRO A 194 7.75 14.05 11.95
N VAL A 195 6.43 14.22 11.99
CA VAL A 195 5.79 15.34 12.69
C VAL A 195 5.21 14.78 13.98
N SER A 196 5.75 15.23 15.11
CA SER A 196 5.23 14.90 16.43
C SER A 196 4.33 16.04 16.90
N GLY A 197 3.05 15.74 17.09
CA GLY A 197 2.05 16.64 17.67
C GLY A 197 1.20 15.89 18.68
N PRO A 198 -0.13 16.08 18.72
CA PRO A 198 -0.99 15.28 19.60
C PRO A 198 -1.06 13.80 19.16
N PHE A 199 -0.53 13.47 17.99
CA PHE A 199 -0.22 12.13 17.51
C PHE A 199 1.04 12.18 16.63
N LEU A 200 1.67 11.02 16.41
CA LEU A 200 2.82 10.87 15.53
C LEU A 200 2.36 10.78 14.09
N THR A 201 2.96 11.56 13.18
CA THR A 201 2.80 11.42 11.73
C THR A 201 4.12 11.04 11.06
N CYS A 202 4.09 9.99 10.25
CA CYS A 202 5.21 9.51 9.46
C CYS A 202 4.85 9.51 7.98
N PHE A 203 5.82 9.80 7.11
CA PHE A 203 5.60 9.74 5.67
C PHE A 203 6.38 8.58 5.07
N ARG A 204 5.71 7.88 4.16
CA ARG A 204 6.26 6.72 3.46
C ARG A 204 6.01 6.86 1.96
N ARG A 205 7.01 6.54 1.16
CA ARG A 205 6.92 6.52 -0.30
C ARG A 205 6.97 5.10 -0.82
N ARG A 206 6.06 4.77 -1.73
CA ARG A 206 6.15 3.56 -2.57
C ARG A 206 6.03 3.97 -4.03
N GLY A 207 7.17 3.96 -4.73
CA GLY A 207 7.27 4.49 -6.09
C GLY A 207 6.81 5.94 -6.13
N SER A 208 5.68 6.16 -6.78
CA SER A 208 5.11 7.46 -7.07
C SER A 208 4.11 7.95 -6.00
N GLN A 209 3.66 7.04 -5.14
CA GLN A 209 2.68 7.32 -4.09
C GLN A 209 3.36 7.69 -2.78
N VAL A 210 2.86 8.74 -2.14
CA VAL A 210 3.20 9.10 -0.77
C VAL A 210 2.02 8.80 0.15
N LEU A 211 2.30 8.18 1.29
CA LEU A 211 1.35 7.96 2.37
C LEU A 211 1.79 8.74 3.60
N ALA A 212 0.88 9.54 4.17
CA ALA A 212 0.98 10.00 5.53
C ALA A 212 0.33 8.96 6.44
N LEU A 213 1.02 8.55 7.50
CA LEU A 213 0.59 7.55 8.47
C LEU A 213 0.57 8.21 9.84
N ALA A 214 -0.54 8.09 10.55
CA ALA A 214 -0.73 8.66 11.86
C ALA A 214 -0.93 7.55 12.90
N ARG A 215 -0.36 7.73 14.09
CA ARG A 215 -0.71 6.93 15.27
C ARG A 215 -0.68 7.76 16.55
N GLY A 216 -1.59 7.49 17.47
CA GLY A 216 -1.66 8.20 18.75
C GLY A 216 -2.83 7.75 19.61
N ARG A 217 -3.25 8.62 20.53
CA ARG A 217 -4.49 8.45 21.29
C ARG A 217 -5.72 8.56 20.38
N MET A 218 -6.85 7.98 20.78
CA MET A 218 -8.05 7.92 19.93
C MET A 218 -8.56 9.30 19.57
N ALA A 219 -8.92 10.12 20.57
CA ALA A 219 -9.56 11.41 20.32
C ALA A 219 -8.73 12.32 19.37
N PRO A 220 -7.42 12.56 19.58
CA PRO A 220 -6.66 13.40 18.67
C PRO A 220 -6.50 12.86 17.25
N VAL A 221 -6.51 11.53 17.08
CA VAL A 221 -6.49 10.90 15.75
C VAL A 221 -7.84 11.08 15.07
N LEU A 222 -8.95 10.81 15.78
CA LEU A 222 -10.29 10.99 15.24
C LEU A 222 -10.57 12.43 14.84
N ASP A 223 -10.13 13.43 15.61
CA ASP A 223 -10.28 14.86 15.32
C ASP A 223 -9.72 15.26 13.93
N ARG A 224 -8.83 14.47 13.36
CA ARG A 224 -8.27 14.70 12.01
C ARG A 224 -8.92 13.84 10.93
N CYS A 225 -9.69 12.83 11.31
CA CYS A 225 -10.34 11.93 10.39
C CYS A 225 -11.69 12.48 9.92
N ALA A 226 -11.87 12.51 8.60
CA ALA A 226 -13.17 12.73 7.97
C ALA A 226 -13.77 11.43 7.41
N PHE A 227 -12.97 10.38 7.32
CA PHE A 227 -13.36 9.09 6.75
C PHE A 227 -12.93 7.94 7.66
N ILE A 228 -13.54 6.78 7.44
CA ILE A 228 -13.17 5.49 8.03
C ILE A 228 -13.02 4.45 6.92
N GLN A 229 -12.04 3.56 7.07
CA GLN A 229 -11.88 2.37 6.24
C GLN A 229 -12.51 1.16 6.94
N ASP A 230 -13.44 0.50 6.26
CA ASP A 230 -13.99 -0.80 6.64
C ASP A 230 -13.90 -1.79 5.46
N ARG A 231 -14.59 -2.94 5.57
CA ARG A 231 -14.61 -3.97 4.52
C ARG A 231 -15.35 -3.55 3.25
N GLN A 232 -16.30 -2.63 3.37
CA GLN A 232 -17.08 -2.09 2.25
C GLN A 232 -16.33 -0.98 1.52
N GLY A 233 -15.39 -0.33 2.19
CA GLY A 233 -14.52 0.66 1.57
C GLY A 233 -14.21 1.82 2.50
N CYS A 234 -14.07 3.00 1.90
CA CYS A 234 -13.83 4.25 2.61
C CYS A 234 -15.13 5.06 2.64
N HIS A 235 -15.61 5.37 3.84
CA HIS A 235 -16.89 6.03 4.06
C HIS A 235 -16.72 7.24 4.99
N PRO A 236 -17.62 8.25 4.94
CA PRO A 236 -17.58 9.36 5.87
C PRO A 236 -17.62 8.88 7.33
N LEU A 237 -16.80 9.49 8.19
CA LEU A 237 -16.81 9.25 9.62
C LEU A 237 -17.83 10.19 10.27
N ASP A 238 -19.05 9.70 10.46
CA ASP A 238 -20.11 10.46 11.14
C ASP A 238 -19.90 10.56 12.66
N ASP A 239 -20.63 11.49 13.29
CA ASP A 239 -20.53 11.76 14.73
C ASP A 239 -20.98 10.60 15.60
N THR A 240 -21.92 9.77 15.11
CA THR A 240 -22.40 8.60 15.86
C THR A 240 -21.28 7.57 15.98
N LEU A 241 -20.58 7.30 14.88
CA LEU A 241 -19.45 6.40 14.83
C LEU A 241 -18.24 6.96 15.59
N ARG A 242 -17.98 8.27 15.49
CA ARG A 242 -16.94 8.96 16.25
C ARG A 242 -17.15 8.77 17.76
N HIS A 243 -18.32 9.09 18.28
CA HIS A 243 -18.63 8.92 19.71
C HIS A 243 -18.54 7.46 20.17
N ARG A 244 -18.95 6.52 19.30
CA ARG A 244 -18.79 5.09 19.59
C ARG A 244 -17.31 4.71 19.75
N LEU A 245 -16.44 5.18 18.86
CA LEU A 245 -15.00 4.90 18.91
C LEU A 245 -14.32 5.57 20.11
N GLU A 246 -14.71 6.79 20.46
CA GLU A 246 -14.23 7.49 21.67
C GLU A 246 -14.63 6.72 22.95
N GLY A 247 -15.84 6.18 23.00
CA GLY A 247 -16.31 5.35 24.12
C GLY A 247 -15.46 4.09 24.36
N GLU A 248 -14.79 3.57 23.33
CA GLU A 248 -13.89 2.42 23.46
C GLU A 248 -12.55 2.81 24.14
N GLU A 249 -12.05 4.04 23.96
CA GLU A 249 -10.85 4.52 24.69
C GLU A 249 -11.10 4.57 26.20
N CYS A 250 -12.30 4.94 26.64
CA CYS A 250 -12.66 4.97 28.06
C CYS A 250 -12.67 3.58 28.73
N ARG A 251 -12.85 2.52 27.95
CA ARG A 251 -12.96 1.14 28.47
C ARG A 251 -11.63 0.40 28.52
N THR A 252 -10.64 0.88 27.76
CA THR A 252 -9.42 0.13 27.53
C THR A 252 -8.17 0.98 27.75
N SER A 253 -7.42 0.64 28.79
CA SER A 253 -6.09 1.20 29.01
C SER A 253 -5.15 0.82 27.85
N HIS A 254 -4.30 1.75 27.41
CA HIS A 254 -3.28 1.56 26.36
C HIS A 254 -3.82 1.24 24.95
N LEU A 255 -4.88 1.96 24.55
CA LEU A 255 -5.34 1.97 23.17
C LEU A 255 -4.46 2.88 22.30
N VAL A 256 -4.07 2.39 21.12
CA VAL A 256 -3.41 3.19 20.07
C VAL A 256 -4.27 3.18 18.82
N ALA A 257 -4.65 4.37 18.36
CA ALA A 257 -5.41 4.60 17.15
C ALA A 257 -4.48 4.83 15.96
N PHE A 258 -4.94 4.43 14.76
CA PHE A 258 -4.20 4.55 13.51
C PHE A 258 -5.07 5.22 12.44
N ALA A 259 -4.44 6.12 11.69
CA ALA A 259 -5.04 6.73 10.51
C ALA A 259 -4.02 6.84 9.38
N TYR A 260 -4.49 7.03 8.16
CA TYR A 260 -3.63 7.30 7.02
C TYR A 260 -4.28 8.28 6.05
N ARG A 261 -3.45 8.88 5.22
CA ARG A 261 -3.89 9.69 4.09
C ARG A 261 -2.97 9.46 2.89
N PRO A 262 -3.52 9.03 1.74
CA PRO A 262 -2.80 9.10 0.48
C PRO A 262 -2.58 10.56 0.09
N LEU A 263 -1.33 10.95 -0.15
CA LEU A 263 -0.99 12.28 -0.64
C LEU A 263 -0.82 12.24 -2.16
N LEU A 264 -1.34 13.27 -2.84
CA LEU A 264 -1.05 13.50 -4.25
C LEU A 264 0.40 14.00 -4.39
N PHE A 265 1.04 13.71 -5.53
CA PHE A 265 2.47 13.94 -5.80
C PHE A 265 3.05 15.30 -5.40
N GLN A 266 2.19 16.33 -5.36
CA GLN A 266 2.57 17.73 -5.14
C GLN A 266 2.35 18.21 -3.71
N GLN A 267 1.69 17.42 -2.85
CA GLN A 267 1.41 17.84 -1.47
C GLN A 267 2.66 17.64 -0.61
N SER A 268 3.18 18.76 -0.10
CA SER A 268 4.26 18.73 0.87
C SER A 268 3.77 18.10 2.18
N PRO A 269 4.58 17.26 2.84
CA PRO A 269 4.31 16.69 4.17
C PRO A 269 3.91 17.70 5.25
N GLN A 270 4.19 18.99 5.06
CA GLN A 270 4.05 20.03 6.08
C GLN A 270 2.74 20.84 6.01
N THR A 271 1.90 20.66 5.00
CA THR A 271 0.60 21.34 4.95
C THR A 271 -0.32 20.73 6.01
N PRO A 272 -1.08 21.51 6.83
CA PRO A 272 -2.05 20.95 7.76
C PRO A 272 -3.03 20.05 7.00
N VAL A 273 -2.88 18.75 7.25
CA VAL A 273 -3.56 17.71 6.52
C VAL A 273 -4.89 17.45 7.22
N GLY A 274 -6.02 17.91 6.66
CA GLY A 274 -7.37 17.46 7.04
C GLY A 274 -7.70 16.06 6.49
N ASP A 275 -8.96 15.63 6.54
CA ASP A 275 -9.49 14.52 5.74
C ASP A 275 -8.75 13.17 5.86
N TRP A 276 -8.32 12.83 7.07
CA TRP A 276 -7.68 11.53 7.29
C TRP A 276 -8.70 10.39 7.21
N ILE A 277 -8.18 9.19 6.91
CA ILE A 277 -8.94 7.95 6.93
C ILE A 277 -8.54 7.18 8.19
N PHE A 278 -9.49 7.02 9.10
CA PHE A 278 -9.33 6.17 10.28
C PHE A 278 -9.22 4.71 9.83
N ALA A 279 -8.13 4.05 10.18
CA ALA A 279 -7.89 2.65 9.79
C ALA A 279 -8.40 1.67 10.85
N GLY A 280 -8.27 2.04 12.12
CA GLY A 280 -8.57 1.17 13.25
C GLY A 280 -7.77 1.55 14.48
N PHE A 281 -7.87 0.71 15.49
CA PHE A 281 -7.12 0.84 16.73
C PHE A 281 -6.69 -0.52 17.26
N ALA A 282 -5.72 -0.51 18.17
CA ALA A 282 -5.26 -1.70 18.85
C ALA A 282 -5.05 -1.46 20.34
N THR A 283 -5.20 -2.53 21.11
CA THR A 283 -4.97 -2.53 22.55
C THR A 283 -3.62 -3.20 22.83
N LEU A 284 -2.76 -2.54 23.60
CA LEU A 284 -1.39 -2.98 23.87
C LEU A 284 -1.22 -3.43 25.32
N ASP A 285 -0.61 -4.59 25.49
CA ASP A 285 -0.12 -5.06 26.79
C ASP A 285 1.39 -4.87 26.88
N TRP A 286 1.85 -4.19 27.92
CA TRP A 286 3.29 -4.06 28.18
C TRP A 286 3.77 -5.17 29.13
N PRO A 287 4.81 -5.93 28.77
CA PRO A 287 5.38 -6.91 29.68
C PRO A 287 6.02 -6.19 30.88
N GLY A 288 5.54 -6.50 32.09
CA GLY A 288 6.12 -5.97 33.34
C GLY A 288 5.41 -4.75 33.95
N GLY A 289 4.15 -4.49 33.61
CA GLY A 289 3.39 -3.36 34.18
C GLY A 289 3.35 -3.36 35.71
N GLN A 290 4.07 -2.43 36.33
CA GLN A 290 3.62 -1.79 37.56
C GLN A 290 2.84 -0.53 37.15
N ASN A 291 1.65 -0.38 37.73
CA ASN A 291 0.82 0.83 37.65
C ASN A 291 1.60 2.09 38.02
#